data_AF-A0A9D4U4E8-F1
#
_entry.id   AF-A0A9D4U4E8-F1
#
_cell.length_a   1.000
_cell.length_b   1.000
_cell.length_c   1.000
_cell.angle_alpha   90.00
_cell.angle_beta   90.00
_cell.angle_gamma   90.00
#
_symmetry.space_group_name_H-M   'P 1'
#
loop_
_entity.id
_entity.type
_entity.pdbx_description
1 polymer ?
#
loop_
_entity_poly.entity_id
_entity_poly.type
_entity_poly.pdbx_seq_one_letter_code
_entity_poly.pdbx_strand_id
1 'polypeptide(L)'
;MDLVKDTLKANPNSSVIGFNDNSSAIRGFLVDVLRPKNPGSPSALLTFSRDFDPQFSMCCCTFSWSRNRCRRPHKRYSCNGYRFSAGYCVGNLQLDGGIAPW
;
A
#
# COMPACT_ATOMS: atom_id res chain seq x y z
N MET A 1 -1.61 12.05 -20.55
CA MET A 1 -2.11 11.30 -19.35
C MET A 1 -2.83 12.28 -18.43
N ASP A 2 -3.64 13.16 -19.01
CA ASP A 2 -3.93 14.44 -18.37
C ASP A 2 -5.24 14.37 -17.59
N LEU A 3 -6.25 13.68 -18.13
CA LEU A 3 -7.53 13.41 -17.48
C LEU A 3 -7.38 12.85 -16.05
N VAL A 4 -6.44 11.92 -15.84
CA VAL A 4 -6.23 11.30 -14.52
C VAL A 4 -5.51 12.26 -13.57
N LYS A 5 -4.55 13.04 -14.06
CA LYS A 5 -3.84 14.06 -13.26
C LYS A 5 -4.72 15.26 -12.93
N ASP A 6 -5.72 15.55 -13.75
CA ASP A 6 -6.65 16.64 -13.52
C ASP A 6 -7.48 16.43 -12.24
N THR A 7 -7.66 15.18 -11.80
CA THR A 7 -8.27 14.90 -10.48
C THR A 7 -7.44 15.48 -9.32
N LEU A 8 -6.11 15.38 -9.40
CA LEU A 8 -5.19 15.96 -8.43
C LEU A 8 -5.10 17.49 -8.55
N LYS A 9 -5.21 18.04 -9.76
CA LYS A 9 -5.26 19.50 -9.96
C LYS A 9 -6.55 20.11 -9.43
N ALA A 10 -7.68 19.43 -9.66
CA ALA A 10 -9.00 19.86 -9.20
C ALA A 10 -9.12 19.77 -7.68
N ASN A 11 -8.47 18.80 -7.05
CA ASN A 11 -8.42 18.67 -5.60
C ASN A 11 -7.03 18.21 -5.11
N PRO A 12 -6.11 19.15 -4.83
CA PRO A 12 -4.78 18.82 -4.34
C PRO A 12 -4.76 18.50 -2.84
N ASN A 13 -5.87 18.67 -2.13
CA ASN A 13 -5.89 18.68 -0.68
C ASN A 13 -5.39 17.35 -0.11
N SER A 14 -4.49 17.46 0.86
CA SER A 14 -3.89 16.35 1.60
C SER A 14 -3.07 15.36 0.76
N SER A 15 -2.85 15.55 -0.54
CA SER A 15 -1.93 14.69 -1.30
C SER A 15 -0.47 15.10 -1.03
N VAL A 16 0.36 14.15 -0.59
CA VAL A 16 1.80 14.36 -0.35
C VAL A 16 2.62 13.78 -1.50
N ILE A 17 2.16 12.68 -2.09
CA ILE A 17 2.77 12.05 -3.27
C ILE A 17 1.66 11.67 -4.25
N GLY A 18 1.65 12.32 -5.42
CA GLY A 18 0.74 12.02 -6.52
C GLY A 18 1.49 11.91 -7.85
N PHE A 19 1.34 10.79 -8.56
CA PHE A 19 1.95 10.50 -9.88
C PHE A 19 3.47 10.69 -10.00
N ASN A 20 4.18 10.82 -8.87
CA ASN A 20 5.64 10.99 -8.80
C ASN A 20 6.36 9.72 -8.35
N ASP A 21 5.60 8.70 -7.94
CA ASP A 21 6.15 7.44 -7.46
C ASP A 21 5.27 6.23 -7.83
N ASN A 22 5.78 5.01 -7.58
CA ASN A 22 5.06 3.73 -7.77
C ASN A 22 3.96 3.49 -6.71
N SER A 23 3.81 4.43 -5.79
CA SER A 23 2.78 4.53 -4.77
C SER A 23 2.31 5.98 -4.69
N SER A 24 1.19 6.20 -4.03
CA SER A 24 0.69 7.54 -3.70
C SER A 24 0.53 7.66 -2.20
N ALA A 25 0.60 8.87 -1.67
CA ALA A 25 0.50 9.12 -0.23
C ALA A 25 -0.36 10.33 0.04
N ILE A 26 -1.09 10.29 1.16
CA ILE A 26 -1.82 11.44 1.69
C ILE A 26 -1.21 11.85 3.03
N ARG A 27 -1.45 13.10 3.43
CA ARG A 27 -1.03 13.63 4.72
C ARG A 27 -1.71 12.82 5.81
N GLY A 28 -0.89 12.25 6.68
CA GLY A 28 -1.34 11.51 7.83
C GLY A 28 -1.38 12.38 9.08
N PHE A 29 -0.94 11.79 10.17
CA PHE A 29 -1.01 12.38 11.49
C PHE A 29 0.11 11.85 12.38
N LEU A 30 0.29 12.51 13.51
CA LEU A 30 1.26 12.13 14.53
C LEU A 30 0.78 10.88 15.26
N VAL A 31 1.61 9.84 15.24
CA VAL A 31 1.34 8.52 15.82
C VAL A 31 2.49 8.13 16.73
N ASP A 32 2.14 7.54 17.87
CA ASP A 32 3.08 6.92 18.77
C ASP A 32 3.38 5.48 18.31
N VAL A 33 4.61 5.24 17.89
CA VAL A 33 5.05 3.97 17.30
C VAL A 33 6.13 3.32 18.17
N LEU A 34 5.99 2.02 18.39
CA LEU A 34 7.00 1.21 19.06
C LEU A 34 8.15 0.91 18.09
N ARG A 35 9.37 1.29 18.48
CA ARG A 35 10.60 0.96 17.71
C ARG A 35 11.69 0.44 18.64
N PRO A 36 12.58 -0.45 18.15
CA PRO A 36 13.73 -0.88 18.93
C PRO A 36 14.61 0.33 19.26
N LYS A 37 15.07 0.41 20.52
CA LYS A 37 16.00 1.45 20.97
C LYS A 37 17.28 1.45 20.11
N ASN A 38 17.79 0.25 19.79
CA ASN A 38 18.95 0.06 18.94
C ASN A 38 18.57 -0.82 17.73
N PRO A 39 18.33 -0.23 16.55
CA PRO A 39 18.08 -0.99 15.34
C PRO A 39 19.28 -1.90 15.00
N GLY A 40 19.03 -3.16 14.66
CA GLY A 40 20.08 -4.11 14.27
C GLY A 40 20.69 -4.94 15.40
N SER A 41 20.30 -4.71 16.66
CA SER A 41 20.68 -5.56 17.80
C SER A 41 19.50 -5.81 18.75
N PRO A 42 19.54 -6.87 19.59
CA PRO A 42 18.51 -7.10 20.60
C PRO A 42 18.44 -5.90 21.54
N SER A 43 17.27 -5.25 21.60
CA SER A 43 17.04 -4.08 22.45
C SER A 43 15.56 -3.95 22.80
N ALA A 44 15.27 -3.24 23.89
CA ALA A 44 13.90 -2.94 24.29
C ALA A 44 13.20 -2.07 23.24
N LEU A 45 11.89 -2.27 23.08
CA LEU A 45 11.04 -1.39 22.29
C LEU A 45 10.69 -0.15 23.12
N LEU A 46 10.81 1.03 22.51
CA LEU A 46 10.40 2.30 23.10
C LEU A 46 9.35 2.95 22.20
N THR A 47 8.48 3.75 22.82
CA THR A 47 7.47 4.53 22.12
C THR A 47 8.10 5.81 21.58
N PHE A 48 7.90 6.08 20.29
CA PHE A 48 8.36 7.30 19.63
C PHE A 48 7.20 7.96 18.89
N SER A 49 7.02 9.25 19.12
CA SER A 49 6.03 10.03 18.38
C SER A 49 6.59 10.47 17.03
N ARG A 50 5.89 10.14 15.94
CA ARG A 50 6.29 10.46 14.55
C ARG A 50 5.07 10.74 13.68
N ASP A 51 5.24 11.66 12.73
CA ASP A 51 4.28 11.86 11.66
C ASP A 51 4.32 10.67 10.68
N PHE A 52 3.16 10.16 10.31
CA PHE A 52 2.99 8.98 9.48
C PHE A 52 1.98 9.22 8.37
N ASP A 53 2.50 9.47 7.15
CA ASP A 53 1.70 9.56 5.94
C ASP A 53 1.34 8.16 5.40
N PRO A 54 0.05 7.79 5.32
CA PRO A 54 -0.35 6.51 4.76
C PRO A 54 -0.09 6.47 3.25
N GLN A 55 0.50 5.35 2.83
CA GLN A 55 0.85 5.08 1.43
C GLN A 55 -0.08 4.03 0.82
N PHE A 56 -0.45 4.24 -0.44
CA PHE A 56 -1.35 3.41 -1.22
C PHE A 56 -0.67 2.90 -2.49
N SER A 57 -0.91 1.64 -2.80
CA SER A 57 -0.49 1.01 -4.05
C SER A 57 -1.49 -0.07 -4.44
N MET A 58 -1.77 -0.19 -5.74
CA MET A 58 -2.67 -1.20 -6.31
C MET A 58 -1.96 -1.92 -7.47
N CYS A 59 -2.23 -3.21 -7.63
CA CYS A 59 -1.67 -4.08 -8.67
C CYS A 59 -2.79 -4.97 -9.19
N CYS A 60 -2.88 -5.18 -10.50
CA CYS A 60 -3.74 -6.22 -11.09
C CYS A 60 -2.84 -7.36 -11.59
N CYS A 61 -2.74 -8.44 -10.83
CA CYS A 61 -1.59 -9.34 -10.89
C CYS A 61 -1.97 -10.79 -10.50
N THR A 62 -1.69 -11.79 -11.34
CA THR A 62 -1.78 -13.21 -10.95
C THR A 62 -0.69 -13.54 -9.93
N PHE A 63 -0.95 -14.53 -9.06
CA PHE A 63 -0.28 -14.80 -7.77
C PHE A 63 1.24 -14.52 -7.70
N SER A 64 2.01 -14.90 -8.74
CA SER A 64 3.47 -14.72 -8.82
C SER A 64 3.95 -13.26 -8.73
N TRP A 65 3.16 -12.29 -9.21
CA TRP A 65 3.58 -10.88 -9.29
C TRP A 65 3.25 -10.06 -8.03
N SER A 66 2.30 -10.51 -7.20
CA SER A 66 1.95 -9.86 -5.93
C SER A 66 3.16 -9.75 -4.98
N ARG A 67 4.00 -10.79 -4.98
CA ARG A 67 5.17 -10.95 -4.11
C ARG A 67 6.32 -9.99 -4.47
N ASN A 68 6.48 -9.67 -5.76
CA ASN A 68 7.51 -8.74 -6.24
C ASN A 68 7.17 -7.28 -5.96
N ARG A 69 5.87 -6.91 -5.90
CA ARG A 69 5.46 -5.54 -5.57
C ARG A 69 5.42 -5.28 -4.06
N CYS A 70 5.02 -6.26 -3.24
CA CYS A 70 5.17 -6.17 -1.78
C CYS A 70 6.63 -5.94 -1.35
N ARG A 71 7.60 -6.35 -2.19
CA ARG A 71 9.04 -6.14 -2.00
C ARG A 71 9.60 -4.85 -2.60
N ARG A 72 8.78 -4.02 -3.25
CA ARG A 72 9.19 -2.69 -3.76
C ARG A 72 8.51 -1.53 -3.01
N PRO A 73 8.55 -1.46 -1.66
CA PRO A 73 8.52 -0.14 -1.06
C PRO A 73 9.78 0.61 -1.51
N HIS A 74 9.63 1.87 -1.92
CA HIS A 74 10.75 2.65 -2.45
C HIS A 74 11.84 2.87 -1.40
N LYS A 75 13.08 3.05 -1.88
CA LYS A 75 14.25 3.44 -1.08
C LYS A 75 14.09 4.79 -0.34
N ARG A 76 13.09 5.60 -0.71
CA ARG A 76 12.91 6.98 -0.22
C ARG A 76 12.04 7.09 1.04
N TYR A 77 11.14 6.14 1.31
CA TYR A 77 10.22 6.23 2.45
C TYR A 77 10.13 4.89 3.16
N SER A 78 10.55 4.85 4.43
CA SER A 78 10.42 3.68 5.31
C SER A 78 8.95 3.49 5.68
N CYS A 79 8.34 2.42 5.18
CA CYS A 79 6.98 2.01 5.51
C CYS A 79 6.99 1.17 6.79
N ASN A 80 6.28 1.63 7.82
CA ASN A 80 6.10 0.90 9.08
C ASN A 80 4.63 0.46 9.16
N GLY A 81 4.38 -0.81 8.85
CA GLY A 81 3.03 -1.40 8.87
C GLY A 81 2.38 -1.47 7.49
N TYR A 82 1.70 -2.58 7.22
CA TYR A 82 0.97 -2.80 5.99
C TYR A 82 -0.40 -3.38 6.29
N ARG A 83 -1.44 -2.78 5.69
CA ARG A 83 -2.75 -3.41 5.56
C ARG A 83 -3.01 -3.63 4.08
N PHE A 84 -3.44 -4.82 3.72
CA PHE A 84 -3.69 -5.20 2.33
C PHE A 84 -5.17 -5.49 2.11
N SER A 85 -5.64 -5.18 0.91
CA SER A 85 -6.93 -5.61 0.39
C SER A 85 -6.71 -6.34 -0.93
N ALA A 86 -7.50 -7.37 -1.19
CA ALA A 86 -7.44 -8.16 -2.42
C ALA A 86 -8.84 -8.29 -3.03
N GLY A 87 -8.93 -8.14 -4.34
CA GLY A 87 -10.16 -8.34 -5.12
C GLY A 87 -9.89 -9.28 -6.28
N TYR A 88 -10.79 -10.22 -6.50
CA TYR A 88 -10.74 -11.17 -7.61
C TYR A 88 -12.03 -11.05 -8.42
N CYS A 89 -11.89 -10.89 -9.72
CA CYS A 89 -12.99 -10.98 -10.67
C CYS A 89 -12.71 -12.19 -11.55
N VAL A 90 -13.54 -13.24 -11.45
CA VAL A 90 -13.41 -14.49 -12.21
C VAL A 90 -14.72 -14.80 -12.93
N GLY A 91 -14.63 -15.57 -14.02
CA GLY A 91 -15.82 -16.15 -14.67
C GLY A 91 -16.42 -17.28 -13.83
N ASN A 92 -17.38 -18.00 -14.41
CA ASN A 92 -17.92 -19.21 -13.77
C ASN A 92 -16.77 -20.20 -13.49
N LEU A 93 -16.70 -20.70 -12.25
CA LEU A 93 -15.62 -21.59 -11.80
C LEU A 93 -15.67 -22.97 -12.48
N GLN A 94 -16.85 -23.43 -12.93
CA GLN A 94 -17.05 -24.74 -13.57
C GLN A 94 -16.28 -25.87 -12.88
N LEU A 95 -16.47 -26.00 -11.56
CA LEU A 95 -15.77 -26.99 -10.75
C LEU A 95 -16.09 -28.42 -11.24
N ASP A 96 -15.10 -29.32 -11.24
CA ASP A 96 -15.30 -30.71 -11.63
C ASP A 96 -16.41 -31.36 -10.78
N GLY A 97 -17.46 -31.85 -11.44
CA GLY A 97 -18.67 -32.39 -10.78
C GLY A 97 -19.65 -31.34 -10.25
N GLY A 98 -19.34 -30.05 -10.37
CA GLY A 98 -20.23 -28.94 -10.04
C GLY A 98 -21.02 -28.50 -11.26
N ILE A 99 -22.31 -28.88 -11.34
CA ILE A 99 -23.20 -28.41 -12.40
C ILE A 99 -23.71 -27.02 -12.03
N ALA A 100 -23.37 -26.03 -12.86
CA ALA A 100 -23.87 -24.67 -12.79
C ALA A 100 -24.92 -24.47 -13.90
N PRO A 101 -26.22 -24.32 -13.59
CA PRO A 101 -27.30 -24.27 -14.58
C PRO A 101 -27.48 -22.89 -15.27
N TRP A 102 -26.55 -21.96 -15.09
CA TRP A 102 -26.60 -20.59 -15.63
C TRP A 102 -25.70 -20.40 -16.84
#